data_AF-A0A7C4Y472-F1
#
_entry.id   AF-A0A7C4Y472-F1
#
_cell.length_a   1.000
_cell.length_b   1.000
_cell.length_c   1.000
_cell.angle_alpha   90.00
_cell.angle_beta   90.00
_cell.angle_gamma   90.00
#
_symmetry.space_group_name_H-M   'P 1'
#
loop_
_entity.id
_entity.type
_entity.pdbx_description
1 polymer ?
#
loop_
_entity_poly.entity_id
_entity_poly.type
_entity_poly.pdbx_seq_one_letter_code
_entity_poly.pdbx_strand_id
1 'polypeptide(L)' 'KIGCIACRICEKKCPVSAIKVIDNLAVIDYSICTSCGICVEACPQKVIVNVVPKNKE' A
#
# COMPACT_ATOMS: atom_id res chain seq x y z
N LYS A 1 -8.66 -15.50 5.28
CA LYS A 1 -8.23 -14.13 4.91
C LYS A 1 -6.74 -14.19 4.62
N ILE A 2 -6.32 -13.67 3.48
CA ILE A 2 -4.92 -13.63 3.04
C ILE A 2 -4.33 -12.30 3.52
N GLY A 3 -3.12 -12.30 4.07
CA GLY A 3 -2.49 -11.13 4.72
C GLY A 3 -1.28 -10.59 3.96
N CYS A 4 -0.65 -9.55 4.50
CA CYS A 4 0.67 -9.12 4.02
C CYS A 4 1.70 -10.24 4.24
N ILE A 5 2.52 -10.51 3.23
CA ILE A 5 3.58 -11.54 3.29
C ILE A 5 4.99 -10.93 3.30
N ALA A 6 5.11 -9.64 3.63
CA ALA A 6 6.39 -8.91 3.68
C ALA A 6 7.26 -9.00 2.41
N CYS A 7 6.68 -9.21 1.22
CA CYS A 7 7.44 -9.37 -0.03
C CYS A 7 8.17 -8.09 -0.52
N ARG A 8 7.90 -6.93 0.10
CA ARG A 8 8.49 -5.61 -0.24
C ARG A 8 8.30 -5.12 -1.68
N ILE A 9 7.46 -5.78 -2.47
CA ILE A 9 7.19 -5.37 -3.86
C ILE A 9 6.54 -3.98 -3.90
N CYS A 10 5.60 -3.72 -3.00
CA CYS A 10 4.92 -2.43 -2.90
C CYS A 10 5.89 -1.28 -2.54
N GLU A 11 6.84 -1.52 -1.65
CA GLU A 11 7.92 -0.58 -1.27
C GLU A 11 8.80 -0.25 -2.47
N LYS A 12 9.25 -1.28 -3.20
CA LYS A 12 10.10 -1.09 -4.41
C LYS A 12 9.41 -0.38 -5.56
N LYS A 13 8.10 -0.61 -5.75
CA LYS A 13 7.35 0.01 -6.86
C LYS A 13 6.84 1.42 -6.53
N CYS A 14 6.93 1.87 -5.29
CA CYS A 14 6.40 3.18 -4.92
C CYS A 14 7.33 4.30 -5.44
N PRO A 15 6.87 5.18 -6.35
CA PRO A 15 7.72 6.20 -6.96
C PRO A 15 8.17 7.27 -5.95
N VAL A 16 7.36 7.50 -4.92
CA VAL A 16 7.60 8.49 -3.86
C VAL A 16 8.07 7.85 -2.55
N SER A 17 8.35 6.54 -2.56
CA SER A 17 8.76 5.79 -1.35
C SER A 17 7.81 5.97 -0.15
N ALA A 18 6.51 6.12 -0.41
CA ALA A 18 5.46 6.32 0.60
C ALA A 18 5.09 5.05 1.38
N ILE A 19 5.59 3.88 0.98
CA ILE A 19 5.27 2.61 1.64
C ILE A 19 6.57 1.93 2.05
N LYS A 20 6.63 1.51 3.32
CA LYS A 20 7.77 0.79 3.90
C LYS A 20 7.30 -0.49 4.57
N VAL A 21 8.13 -1.52 4.59
CA VAL A 21 7.82 -2.76 5.32
C VAL A 21 8.55 -2.78 6.66
N ILE A 22 7.80 -2.60 7.74
CA ILE A 22 8.27 -2.58 9.13
C ILE A 22 7.63 -3.76 9.86
N ASP A 23 8.42 -4.57 10.57
CA ASP A 23 7.92 -5.75 11.31
C ASP A 23 7.05 -6.71 10.47
N ASN A 24 7.49 -6.97 9.23
CA ASN A 24 6.79 -7.82 8.25
C ASN A 24 5.42 -7.28 7.79
N LEU A 25 5.09 -6.03 8.12
CA LEU A 25 3.86 -5.37 7.72
C LEU A 25 4.16 -4.15 6.84
N ALA A 26 3.37 -3.98 5.79
CA ALA A 26 3.45 -2.79 4.95
C ALA A 26 2.77 -1.62 5.67
N VAL A 27 3.54 -0.55 5.89
CA VAL A 27 3.10 0.72 6.49
C VAL A 27 3.13 1.78 5.40
N ILE A 28 2.02 2.49 5.23
CA ILE A 28 1.88 3.56 4.24
C ILE A 28 1.92 4.90 4.97
N ASP A 29 2.81 5.77 4.55
CA ASP A 29 2.85 7.17 4.94
C ASP A 29 1.91 7.98 4.02
N TYR A 30 0.74 8.31 4.57
CA TYR A 30 -0.28 9.07 3.85
C TYR A 30 0.07 10.54 3.63
N SER A 31 1.09 11.08 4.31
CA SER A 31 1.52 12.46 4.11
C SER A 31 2.27 12.65 2.78
N ILE A 32 2.92 11.61 2.29
CA ILE A 32 3.65 11.60 1.01
C ILE A 32 2.98 10.74 -0.07
N CYS A 33 2.02 9.89 0.31
CA CYS A 33 1.27 9.07 -0.64
C CYS A 33 0.43 9.95 -1.57
N THR A 34 0.67 9.83 -2.88
CA THR A 34 -0.11 10.51 -3.92
C THR A 34 -1.35 9.73 -4.37
N SER A 35 -1.67 8.62 -3.69
CA SER A 35 -2.76 7.72 -4.07
C SER A 35 -2.69 7.21 -5.52
N CYS A 36 -1.47 7.04 -6.05
CA CYS A 36 -1.23 6.60 -7.43
C CYS A 36 -1.70 5.18 -7.76
N GLY A 37 -2.04 4.35 -6.77
CA GLY A 37 -2.57 2.99 -6.97
C GLY A 37 -1.55 1.91 -7.35
N ILE A 38 -0.29 2.27 -7.66
CA ILE A 38 0.75 1.32 -8.08
C ILE A 38 0.96 0.19 -7.07
N CYS A 39 0.93 0.51 -5.77
CA CYS A 39 1.11 -0.47 -4.70
C CYS A 39 -0.04 -1.51 -4.65
N VAL A 40 -1.26 -1.14 -5.04
CA VAL A 40 -2.43 -2.02 -5.11
C VAL A 40 -2.23 -3.06 -6.22
N GLU A 41 -1.86 -2.60 -7.42
CA GLU A 41 -1.61 -3.49 -8.57
C GLU A 41 -0.39 -4.40 -8.36
N ALA A 42 0.64 -3.87 -7.68
CA ALA A 42 1.86 -4.61 -7.43
C ALA A 42 1.73 -5.68 -6.35
N CYS A 43 0.70 -5.61 -5.50
CA CYS A 43 0.54 -6.53 -4.38
C CYS A 43 0.03 -7.89 -4.86
N PRO A 44 0.83 -8.98 -4.81
CA PRO A 44 0.40 -10.30 -5.28
C PRO A 44 -0.74 -10.88 -4.43
N GLN A 45 -0.84 -10.44 -3.17
CA GLN A 45 -1.90 -10.86 -2.25
C GLN A 45 -3.14 -9.96 -2.33
N LYS A 46 -3.08 -8.85 -3.08
CA LYS A 46 -4.17 -7.87 -3.22
C LYS A 46 -4.76 -7.41 -1.88
N VAL A 47 -3.91 -7.28 -0.85
CA VAL A 47 -4.31 -6.87 0.51
C VAL A 47 -4.27 -5.35 0.73
N ILE A 48 -3.62 -4.62 -0.18
CA ILE A 48 -3.61 -3.15 -0.18
C ILE A 48 -4.85 -2.70 -0.96
N VAL A 49 -5.68 -1.85 -0.35
CA VAL A 49 -6.91 -1.34 -0.96
C VAL A 49 -6.89 0.18 -0.99
N ASN A 50 -7.48 0.76 -2.04
CA ASN A 50 -7.61 2.20 -2.15
C ASN A 50 -8.83 2.63 -1.32
N VAL A 51 -8.59 3.28 -0.18
CA VAL A 51 -9.64 3.79 0.70
C VAL A 51 -10.02 5.20 0.24
N VAL A 52 -10.94 5.28 -0.71
CA VAL A 52 -11.69 6.53 -0.90
C VAL A 52 -12.67 6.62 0.28
N PRO A 53 -12.62 7.66 1.12
CA PRO A 53 -13.58 7.80 2.21
C PRO A 53 -14.99 7.90 1.63
N LYS A 54 -15.81 6.86 1.81
CA LYS A 54 -17.25 6.85 1.47
C LYS A 54 -18.06 7.64 2.51
N ASN A 55 -17.72 8.91 2.75
CA ASN A 55 -18.53 9.79 3.60
C ASN A 55 -18.64 11.19 2.98
N LYS A 56 -19.47 11.28 1.94
CA LYS A 56 -20.25 12.46 1.54
C LYS A 56 -21.56 11.96 0.93
N GLU A 57 -22.50 11.56 1.78
CA GLU A 57 -23.95 11.83 1.74
C GLU A 57 -24.64 11.13 2.91
#